data_AF-A0A9E0K9H8-F1
#
_entry.id   AF-A0A9E0K9H8-F1
#
_cell.length_a   1.000
_cell.length_b   1.000
_cell.length_c   1.000
_cell.angle_alpha   90.00
_cell.angle_beta   90.00
_cell.angle_gamma   90.00
#
_symmetry.space_group_name_H-M   'P 1'
#
loop_
_entity.id
_entity.type
_entity.pdbx_description
1 polymer ?
#
loop_
_entity_poly.entity_id
_entity_poly.type
_entity_poly.pdbx_seq_one_letter_code
_entity_poly.pdbx_strand_id
1 'polypeptide(L)'
;MQRINEHISQTVSRQIVNFALAQGVQIIVLEKLQGWRPKAGAKRSALRQRFHHWLHRRLASLVEAKFAEAGGKVRYVYARGTSSWAFDGSGKLRRDSRQYELATFASGKRYNCDLNASYNIGARYWVMQQKPTRRKDERLPEDKSSPGKPRMPVTLSTLWRERKEAPHIRMA
;
A
#
# COMPACT_ATOMS: atom_id res chain seq x y z
N MET A 1 -13.54 23.75 -12.91
CA MET A 1 -12.72 22.51 -12.92
C MET A 1 -11.87 22.32 -11.66
N GLN A 2 -10.99 23.27 -11.27
CA GLN A 2 -10.17 23.14 -10.04
C GLN A 2 -11.00 22.95 -8.75
N ARG A 3 -12.14 23.63 -8.62
CA ARG A 3 -13.02 23.56 -7.43
C ARG A 3 -13.62 22.16 -7.16
N ILE A 4 -13.95 21.39 -8.20
CA ILE A 4 -14.53 20.04 -8.04
C ILE A 4 -13.48 19.08 -7.48
N ASN A 5 -12.28 19.12 -8.04
CA ASN A 5 -11.13 18.33 -7.60
C ASN A 5 -10.73 18.63 -6.15
N GLU A 6 -10.74 19.91 -5.79
CA GLU A 6 -10.52 20.36 -4.43
C GLU A 6 -11.59 19.84 -3.48
N HIS A 7 -12.86 19.97 -3.84
CA HIS A 7 -13.96 19.44 -3.03
C HIS A 7 -13.86 17.92 -2.84
N ILE A 8 -13.62 17.15 -3.91
CA ILE A 8 -13.42 15.69 -3.83
C ILE A 8 -12.27 15.35 -2.88
N SER A 9 -11.12 16.01 -3.02
CA SER A 9 -9.97 15.73 -2.16
C SER A 9 -10.25 16.05 -0.69
N GLN A 10 -10.98 17.14 -0.42
CA GLN A 10 -11.37 17.53 0.93
C GLN A 10 -12.36 16.54 1.56
N THR A 11 -13.38 16.13 0.80
CA THR A 11 -14.39 15.18 1.25
C THR A 11 -13.79 13.81 1.51
N VAL A 12 -13.03 13.26 0.56
CA VAL A 12 -12.42 11.92 0.69
C VAL A 12 -11.39 11.90 1.82
N SER A 13 -10.51 12.91 1.94
CA SER A 13 -9.54 12.95 3.05
C SER A 13 -10.23 13.00 4.42
N ARG A 14 -11.34 13.74 4.55
CA ARG A 14 -12.13 13.77 5.79
C ARG A 14 -12.75 12.41 6.09
N GLN A 15 -13.32 11.74 5.09
CA GLN A 15 -13.91 10.41 5.27
C GLN A 15 -12.87 9.37 5.72
N ILE A 16 -11.68 9.37 5.11
CA ILE A 16 -10.58 8.47 5.50
C ILE A 16 -10.18 8.71 6.96
N VAL A 17 -9.98 9.96 7.35
CA VAL A 17 -9.58 10.31 8.72
C VAL A 17 -10.67 9.96 9.73
N ASN A 18 -11.93 10.31 9.45
CA ASN A 18 -13.06 9.98 10.33
C ASN A 18 -13.21 8.47 10.51
N PHE A 19 -13.05 7.69 9.44
CA PHE A 19 -13.06 6.23 9.52
C PHE A 19 -11.92 5.72 10.41
N ALA A 20 -10.69 6.21 10.22
CA ALA A 20 -9.54 5.82 11.03
C ALA A 20 -9.75 6.13 12.52
N LEU A 21 -10.26 7.33 12.84
CA LEU A 21 -10.57 7.74 14.21
C LEU A 21 -11.67 6.87 14.84
N ALA A 22 -12.74 6.59 14.09
CA ALA A 22 -13.82 5.72 14.56
C ALA A 22 -13.34 4.28 14.86
N GLN A 23 -12.28 3.82 14.18
CA GLN A 23 -11.66 2.52 14.42
C GLN A 23 -10.52 2.56 15.45
N GLY A 24 -10.26 3.70 16.11
CA GLY A 24 -9.18 3.84 17.09
C GLY A 24 -7.77 3.69 16.51
N VAL A 25 -7.61 3.94 15.20
CA VAL A 25 -6.34 3.79 14.50
C VAL A 25 -5.39 4.91 14.93
N GLN A 26 -4.15 4.54 15.28
CA GLN A 26 -3.09 5.51 15.60
C GLN A 26 -2.23 5.86 14.38
N ILE A 27 -2.17 4.96 13.39
CA ILE A 27 -1.25 5.06 12.25
C ILE A 27 -1.98 4.72 10.96
N ILE A 28 -1.96 5.65 10.00
CA ILE A 28 -2.39 5.41 8.62
C ILE A 28 -1.12 5.19 7.77
N VAL A 29 -1.11 4.13 6.97
CA VAL A 29 0.01 3.81 6.09
C VAL A 29 -0.38 4.07 4.64
N LEU A 30 0.41 4.90 3.94
CA LEU A 30 0.24 5.20 2.52
C LEU A 30 1.45 4.74 1.71
N GLU A 31 1.26 4.56 0.41
CA GLU A 31 2.36 4.31 -0.50
C GLU A 31 3.15 5.58 -0.80
N LYS A 32 4.47 5.45 -0.84
CA LYS A 32 5.39 6.47 -1.31
C LYS A 32 5.44 6.44 -2.84
N LEU A 33 4.53 7.17 -3.48
CA LEU A 33 4.46 7.33 -4.93
C LEU A 33 5.43 8.42 -5.47
N GLN A 34 6.54 8.68 -4.76
CA GLN A 34 7.56 9.63 -5.21
C GLN A 34 8.17 9.16 -6.55
N GLY A 35 8.30 10.09 -7.50
CA GLY A 35 8.82 9.78 -8.84
C GLY A 35 7.84 9.04 -9.76
N TRP A 36 6.70 8.56 -9.25
CA TRP A 36 5.66 8.00 -10.12
C TRP A 36 5.05 9.10 -10.99
N ARG A 37 5.23 8.97 -12.30
CA ARG A 37 4.60 9.80 -13.32
C ARG A 37 3.77 8.87 -14.20
N PRO A 38 2.44 8.99 -14.21
CA PRO A 38 1.64 8.22 -15.16
C PRO A 38 2.07 8.61 -16.56
N LYS A 39 2.27 7.63 -17.45
CA LYS A 39 2.32 7.91 -18.89
C LYS A 39 0.93 8.39 -19.27
N ALA A 40 0.77 9.70 -19.36
CA ALA A 40 -0.46 10.28 -19.87
C ALA A 40 -0.72 9.74 -21.27
N GLY A 41 -1.99 9.48 -21.60
CA GLY A 41 -2.35 9.12 -22.97
C GLY A 41 -1.96 10.22 -23.96
N ALA A 42 -2.17 9.96 -25.26
CA ALA A 42 -1.90 10.92 -26.32
C ALA A 42 -2.50 12.31 -26.03
N LYS A 43 -1.95 13.36 -26.67
CA LYS A 43 -2.45 14.74 -26.54
C LYS A 43 -3.97 14.75 -26.75
N ARG A 44 -4.73 15.40 -25.84
CA ARG A 44 -6.20 15.47 -25.81
C ARG A 44 -6.97 14.17 -25.53
N SER A 45 -6.31 13.06 -25.18
CA SER A 45 -7.02 11.82 -24.81
C SER A 45 -7.82 11.95 -23.50
N ALA A 46 -8.94 11.24 -23.39
CA ALA A 46 -9.73 11.13 -22.16
C ALA A 46 -8.90 10.58 -20.99
N LEU A 47 -7.98 9.65 -21.28
CA LEU A 47 -7.04 9.12 -20.29
C LEU A 47 -6.13 10.22 -19.72
N ARG A 48 -5.58 11.08 -20.58
CA ARG A 48 -4.78 12.25 -20.14
C ARG A 48 -5.62 13.21 -19.32
N GLN A 49 -6.86 13.49 -19.71
CA GLN A 49 -7.77 14.32 -18.92
C GLN A 49 -7.99 13.70 -17.53
N ARG A 50 -8.41 12.43 -17.43
CA ARG A 50 -8.60 11.73 -16.14
C ARG A 50 -7.34 11.74 -15.27
N PHE A 51 -6.15 11.56 -15.85
CA PHE A 51 -4.89 11.65 -15.11
C PHE A 51 -4.59 13.05 -14.57
N HIS A 52 -4.96 14.12 -15.27
CA HIS A 52 -4.85 15.49 -14.71
C HIS A 52 -5.76 15.70 -13.48
N HIS A 53 -6.78 14.87 -13.29
CA HIS A 53 -7.63 14.86 -12.09
C HIS A 53 -7.10 13.92 -10.98
N TRP A 54 -6.00 13.19 -11.20
CA TRP A 54 -5.45 12.26 -10.22
C TRP A 54 -4.68 13.01 -9.12
N LEU A 55 -5.37 13.26 -8.01
CA LEU A 55 -4.92 14.13 -6.91
C LEU A 55 -4.21 13.40 -5.76
N HIS A 56 -3.62 12.22 -6.00
CA HIS A 56 -3.08 11.40 -4.90
C HIS A 56 -2.15 12.15 -3.93
N ARG A 57 -1.29 13.07 -4.44
CA ARG A 57 -0.42 13.89 -3.58
C ARG A 57 -1.22 14.80 -2.69
N ARG A 58 -2.21 15.51 -3.25
CA ARG A 58 -3.08 16.41 -2.50
C ARG A 58 -3.92 15.64 -1.48
N LEU A 59 -4.46 14.48 -1.87
CA LEU A 59 -5.21 13.62 -0.97
C LEU A 59 -4.34 13.15 0.20
N ALA A 60 -3.11 12.67 -0.07
CA ALA A 60 -2.16 12.24 0.96
C ALA A 60 -1.80 13.40 1.91
N SER A 61 -1.48 14.59 1.39
CA SER A 61 -1.19 15.76 2.23
C SER A 61 -2.38 16.19 3.11
N LEU A 62 -3.61 16.13 2.58
CA LEU A 62 -4.80 16.45 3.37
C LEU A 62 -5.10 15.40 4.44
N VAL A 63 -4.92 14.11 4.14
CA VAL A 63 -5.04 13.04 5.13
C VAL A 63 -3.99 13.20 6.22
N GLU A 64 -2.74 13.48 5.85
CA GLU A 64 -1.64 13.71 6.79
C GLU A 64 -1.91 14.89 7.71
N ALA A 65 -2.29 16.05 7.18
CA ALA A 65 -2.60 17.23 7.98
C ALA A 65 -3.77 16.97 8.95
N LYS A 66 -4.89 16.46 8.45
CA LYS A 66 -6.10 16.22 9.27
C LYS A 66 -5.89 15.14 10.33
N PHE A 67 -5.16 14.07 9.99
CA PHE A 67 -4.91 12.99 10.94
C PHE A 67 -3.91 13.41 12.01
N ALA A 68 -2.89 14.21 11.66
CA ALA A 68 -1.97 14.80 12.61
C ALA A 68 -2.67 15.76 13.59
N GLU A 69 -3.60 16.59 13.10
CA GLU A 69 -4.44 17.45 13.95
C GLU A 69 -5.26 16.64 14.97
N ALA A 70 -5.72 15.45 14.58
CA ALA A 70 -6.43 14.51 15.46
C ALA A 70 -5.49 13.62 16.33
N GLY A 71 -4.18 13.88 16.36
CA GLY A 71 -3.20 13.15 17.17
C GLY A 71 -2.66 11.85 16.56
N GLY A 72 -3.11 11.49 15.35
CA GLY A 72 -2.63 10.33 14.60
C GLY A 72 -1.34 10.59 13.82
N LYS A 73 -0.77 9.54 13.23
CA LYS A 73 0.45 9.64 12.39
C LYS A 73 0.25 8.99 11.03
N VAL A 74 0.66 9.67 9.96
CA VAL A 74 0.80 9.04 8.65
C VAL A 74 2.23 8.49 8.49
N ARG A 75 2.34 7.31 7.90
CA ARG A 75 3.60 6.68 7.53
C ARG A 75 3.57 6.27 6.07
N TYR A 76 4.74 6.27 5.44
CA TYR A 76 4.87 5.94 4.04
C TYR A 76 5.74 4.71 3.86
N VAL A 77 5.37 3.84 2.91
CA VAL A 77 6.14 2.65 2.53
C VAL A 77 6.42 2.64 1.03
N TYR A 78 7.50 2.00 0.61
CA TYR A 78 7.80 1.81 -0.81
C TYR A 78 6.62 1.19 -1.57
N ALA A 79 6.24 1.75 -2.72
CA ALA A 79 5.05 1.31 -3.47
C ALA A 79 5.30 0.08 -4.37
N ARG A 80 6.55 -0.27 -4.70
CA ARG A 80 6.79 -1.30 -5.72
C ARG A 80 6.32 -2.68 -5.23
N GLY A 81 5.51 -3.32 -6.05
CA GLY A 81 5.08 -4.71 -5.87
C GLY A 81 3.90 -4.92 -4.91
N THR A 82 3.49 -3.92 -4.13
CA THR A 82 2.32 -3.99 -3.23
C THR A 82 1.05 -4.40 -3.98
N SER A 83 0.83 -3.86 -5.19
CA SER A 83 -0.33 -4.14 -6.02
C SER A 83 -0.12 -5.25 -7.06
N SER A 84 1.09 -5.82 -7.15
CA SER A 84 1.44 -6.81 -8.20
C SER A 84 1.61 -8.22 -7.65
N TRP A 85 1.67 -8.37 -6.32
CA TRP A 85 1.83 -9.64 -5.65
C TRP A 85 0.60 -9.93 -4.80
N ALA A 86 0.19 -11.20 -4.79
CA ALA A 86 -0.90 -11.68 -3.97
C ALA A 86 -0.52 -11.62 -2.48
N PHE A 87 -1.44 -11.10 -1.66
CA PHE A 87 -1.21 -10.92 -0.22
C PHE A 87 -0.94 -12.24 0.51
N ASP A 88 -1.44 -13.35 -0.04
CA ASP A 88 -1.27 -14.70 0.50
C ASP A 88 0.08 -15.34 0.17
N GLY A 89 0.96 -14.63 -0.54
CA GLY A 89 2.29 -15.11 -0.89
C GLY A 89 2.32 -16.10 -2.05
N SER A 90 1.19 -16.35 -2.73
CA SER A 90 1.10 -17.27 -3.87
C SER A 90 1.88 -16.81 -5.11
N GLY A 91 2.26 -15.54 -5.19
CA GLY A 91 3.11 -15.01 -6.24
C GLY A 91 2.56 -13.75 -6.89
N LYS A 92 2.94 -13.51 -8.15
CA LYS A 92 2.39 -12.39 -8.94
C LYS A 92 0.93 -12.65 -9.30
N LEU A 93 0.08 -11.64 -9.12
CA LEU A 93 -1.31 -11.70 -9.53
C LEU A 93 -1.49 -11.30 -11.00
N ARG A 94 -2.59 -11.75 -11.61
CA ARG A 94 -3.03 -11.35 -12.95
C ARG A 94 -4.31 -10.51 -12.83
N ARG A 95 -4.27 -9.25 -13.26
CA ARG A 95 -5.45 -8.38 -13.27
C ARG A 95 -6.44 -8.81 -14.35
N ASP A 96 -7.72 -8.72 -14.03
CA ASP A 96 -8.80 -8.96 -14.97
C ASP A 96 -8.88 -7.79 -15.97
N SER A 97 -8.95 -8.08 -17.26
CA SER A 97 -8.95 -7.07 -18.32
C SER A 97 -10.31 -6.39 -18.52
N ARG A 98 -11.39 -7.03 -18.06
CA ARG A 98 -12.76 -6.50 -18.15
C ARG A 98 -13.17 -5.85 -16.84
N GLN A 99 -12.74 -6.41 -15.72
CA GLN A 99 -13.08 -5.92 -14.38
C GLN A 99 -11.81 -5.57 -13.59
N TYR A 100 -11.23 -4.39 -13.87
CA TYR A 100 -9.93 -3.95 -13.34
C TYR A 100 -9.79 -3.96 -11.80
N GLU A 101 -10.91 -3.92 -11.09
CA GLU A 101 -10.98 -4.07 -9.64
C GLU A 101 -10.58 -5.47 -9.15
N LEU A 102 -10.62 -6.48 -10.01
CA LEU A 102 -10.33 -7.87 -9.68
C LEU A 102 -8.98 -8.34 -10.22
N ALA A 103 -8.38 -9.26 -9.48
CA ALA A 103 -7.21 -10.02 -9.89
C ALA A 103 -7.36 -11.50 -9.53
N THR A 104 -6.75 -12.36 -10.33
CA THR A 104 -6.59 -13.78 -10.05
C THR A 104 -5.18 -14.04 -9.53
N PHE A 105 -5.07 -14.66 -8.37
CA PHE A 105 -3.82 -15.10 -7.78
C PHE A 105 -3.30 -16.36 -8.47
N ALA A 106 -2.03 -16.70 -8.27
CA ALA A 106 -1.48 -17.94 -8.82
C ALA A 106 -2.17 -19.19 -8.24
N SER A 107 -2.75 -19.08 -7.05
CA SER A 107 -3.60 -20.10 -6.41
C SER A 107 -4.98 -20.28 -7.06
N GLY A 108 -5.36 -19.45 -8.05
CA GLY A 108 -6.69 -19.45 -8.66
C GLY A 108 -7.72 -18.56 -7.94
N LYS A 109 -7.41 -18.04 -6.75
CA LYS A 109 -8.28 -17.13 -6.00
C LYS A 109 -8.53 -15.83 -6.78
N ARG A 110 -9.80 -15.44 -6.97
CA ARG A 110 -10.18 -14.09 -7.44
C ARG A 110 -10.36 -13.16 -6.24
N TYR A 111 -9.80 -11.95 -6.32
CA TYR A 111 -9.79 -11.01 -5.22
C TYR A 111 -9.74 -9.55 -5.68
N ASN A 112 -10.16 -8.62 -4.83
CA ASN A 112 -10.08 -7.19 -5.12
C ASN A 112 -8.62 -6.68 -5.09
N CYS A 113 -8.21 -5.94 -6.12
CA CYS A 113 -6.89 -5.40 -6.32
C CYS A 113 -6.46 -4.42 -5.21
N ASP A 114 -7.35 -3.51 -4.83
CA ASP A 114 -7.05 -2.44 -3.88
C ASP A 114 -6.98 -2.98 -2.45
N LEU A 115 -7.85 -3.94 -2.12
CA LEU A 115 -7.81 -4.64 -0.84
C LEU A 115 -6.55 -5.50 -0.70
N ASN A 116 -6.16 -6.21 -1.77
CA ASN A 116 -4.87 -6.91 -1.82
C ASN A 116 -3.69 -5.96 -1.59
N ALA A 117 -3.68 -4.81 -2.28
CA ALA A 117 -2.62 -3.82 -2.13
C ALA A 117 -2.57 -3.26 -0.70
N SER A 118 -3.74 -2.94 -0.12
CA SER A 118 -3.88 -2.40 1.24
C SER A 118 -3.29 -3.33 2.30
N TYR A 119 -3.52 -4.65 2.17
CA TYR A 119 -2.87 -5.62 3.04
C TYR A 119 -1.34 -5.63 2.92
N ASN A 120 -0.82 -5.56 1.70
CA ASN A 120 0.62 -5.56 1.47
C ASN A 120 1.29 -4.26 1.96
N ILE A 121 0.60 -3.12 1.85
CA ILE A 121 1.05 -1.83 2.40
C ILE A 121 1.17 -1.93 3.92
N GLY A 122 0.13 -2.40 4.61
CA GLY A 122 0.14 -2.57 6.07
C GLY A 122 1.20 -3.57 6.53
N ALA A 123 1.34 -4.69 5.82
CA ALA A 123 2.36 -5.70 6.13
C ALA A 123 3.78 -5.16 6.02
N ARG A 124 4.05 -4.36 4.98
CA ARG A 124 5.36 -3.73 4.77
C ARG A 124 5.70 -2.77 5.89
N TYR A 125 4.74 -1.96 6.33
CA TYR A 125 4.93 -1.09 7.48
C TYR A 125 5.32 -1.88 8.73
N TRP A 126 4.57 -2.93 9.05
CA TRP A 126 4.86 -3.76 10.22
C TRP A 126 6.24 -4.42 10.19
N VAL A 127 6.63 -5.00 9.05
CA VAL A 127 7.97 -5.59 8.91
C VAL A 127 9.07 -4.53 9.07
N MET A 128 8.89 -3.33 8.51
CA MET A 128 9.84 -2.22 8.67
C MET A 128 9.95 -1.76 10.13
N GLN A 129 8.85 -1.76 10.89
CA GLN A 129 8.87 -1.40 12.31
C GLN A 129 9.58 -2.44 13.17
N GLN A 130 9.40 -3.73 12.88
CA GLN A 130 9.99 -4.83 13.66
C GLN A 130 11.47 -5.07 13.35
N LYS A 131 11.90 -4.80 12.11
CA LYS A 131 13.28 -4.98 11.67
C LYS A 131 13.88 -3.62 11.34
N PRO A 132 14.39 -2.86 12.34
CA PRO A 132 15.15 -1.63 12.09
C PRO A 132 16.52 -2.00 11.51
N THR A 133 16.57 -2.69 10.37
CA THR A 133 17.82 -2.98 9.68
C THR A 133 18.35 -1.69 9.09
N ARG A 134 19.61 -1.42 9.43
CA ARG A 134 20.52 -0.28 9.18
C ARG A 134 20.68 0.19 7.71
N ARG A 135 19.74 -0.09 6.80
CA ARG A 135 19.79 0.29 5.39
C ARG A 135 18.63 1.23 5.06
N LYS A 136 18.97 2.44 4.58
CA LYS A 136 18.03 3.42 4.01
C LYS A 136 17.29 2.92 2.77
N ASP A 137 17.69 1.76 2.24
CA ASP A 137 16.95 1.05 1.22
C ASP A 137 15.94 0.14 1.91
N GLU A 138 14.65 0.41 1.71
CA GLU A 138 13.46 -0.33 2.17
C GLU A 138 13.38 -1.78 1.59
N ARG A 139 14.53 -2.43 1.37
CA ARG A 139 14.71 -3.78 0.84
C ARG A 139 15.10 -4.72 1.99
N LEU A 140 14.46 -5.89 2.04
CA LEU A 140 14.80 -6.95 2.99
C LEU A 140 16.29 -7.38 2.89
N PRO A 141 16.86 -7.92 3.98
CA PRO A 141 18.21 -8.48 4.02
C PRO A 141 18.45 -9.52 2.91
N GLU A 142 19.71 -9.67 2.53
CA GLU A 142 20.14 -10.74 1.64
C GLU A 142 20.03 -12.08 2.37
N ASP A 143 19.10 -12.94 1.94
CA ASP A 143 19.24 -14.36 2.21
C ASP A 143 20.49 -14.85 1.47
N LYS A 144 21.35 -15.57 2.18
CA LYS A 144 22.62 -16.12 1.67
C LYS A 144 22.41 -17.13 0.52
N SER A 145 21.18 -17.50 0.19
CA SER A 145 20.87 -18.39 -0.94
C SER A 145 20.37 -17.61 -2.17
N SER A 146 21.20 -17.61 -3.21
CA SER A 146 20.89 -17.31 -4.62
C SER A 146 20.94 -15.83 -5.06
N PRO A 147 22.11 -15.37 -5.59
CA PRO A 147 22.18 -14.16 -6.38
C PRO A 147 21.45 -14.42 -7.71
N GLY A 148 20.26 -13.83 -7.92
CA GLY A 148 19.59 -13.87 -9.23
C GLY A 148 18.08 -14.08 -9.23
N LYS A 149 17.44 -14.48 -8.11
CA LYS A 149 15.97 -14.52 -8.04
C LYS A 149 15.43 -13.11 -7.73
N PRO A 150 14.38 -12.63 -8.43
CA PRO A 150 13.69 -11.42 -8.01
C PRO A 150 13.16 -11.65 -6.59
N ARG A 151 13.67 -10.89 -5.61
CA ARG A 151 13.26 -11.02 -4.21
C ARG A 151 11.73 -10.93 -4.13
N MET A 152 11.10 -11.88 -3.45
CA MET A 152 9.68 -11.77 -3.13
C MET A 152 9.47 -10.49 -2.31
N PRO A 153 8.60 -9.56 -2.76
CA PRO A 153 8.30 -8.38 -1.96
C PRO A 153 7.54 -8.78 -0.70
N VAL A 154 7.66 -7.98 0.35
CA VAL A 154 6.86 -8.14 1.57
C VAL A 154 5.37 -8.11 1.19
N THR A 155 4.67 -9.19 1.52
CA THR A 155 3.21 -9.35 1.43
C THR A 155 2.64 -9.66 2.81
N LEU A 156 1.32 -9.65 2.97
CA LEU A 156 0.67 -9.98 4.25
C LEU A 156 1.09 -11.36 4.80
N SER A 157 1.27 -12.34 3.94
CA SER A 157 1.72 -13.69 4.33
C SER A 157 3.04 -13.73 5.09
N THR A 158 3.88 -12.70 4.95
CA THR A 158 5.13 -12.55 5.72
C THR A 158 4.85 -12.50 7.22
N LEU A 159 3.78 -11.80 7.62
CA LEU A 159 3.39 -11.65 9.02
C LEU A 159 2.76 -12.93 9.60
N TRP A 160 2.19 -13.81 8.76
CA TRP A 160 1.61 -15.08 9.23
C TRP A 160 2.66 -16.04 9.74
N ARG A 161 3.86 -16.03 9.14
CA ARG A 161 4.96 -16.93 9.51
C ARG A 161 5.61 -16.52 10.82
N GLU A 162 5.77 -15.22 11.06
CA GLU A 162 6.35 -14.68 12.30
C GLU A 162 5.53 -15.05 13.55
N ARG A 163 4.22 -15.32 13.41
CA ARG A 163 3.38 -15.78 14.54
C ARG A 163 3.71 -17.18 15.05
N LYS A 164 4.29 -18.06 14.21
CA LYS A 164 4.70 -19.41 14.64
C LYS A 164 6.01 -19.43 15.41
N GLU A 165 6.80 -18.36 15.35
CA GLU A 165 8.11 -18.23 15.98
C GLU A 165 8.07 -17.43 17.30
N ALA A 166 6.89 -16.96 17.72
CA ALA A 166 6.75 -16.31 19.03
C ALA A 166 7.01 -17.34 20.15
N PRO A 167 8.00 -17.11 21.04
CA PRO A 167 8.27 -18.04 22.12
C PRO A 167 7.02 -18.18 22.99
N HIS A 168 6.67 -19.43 23.30
CA HIS A 168 5.63 -19.72 24.27
C HIS A 168 6.03 -19.06 25.58
N ILE A 169 5.29 -18.04 25.98
CA ILE A 169 5.41 -17.47 27.32
C ILE A 169 4.94 -18.58 28.27
N ARG A 170 5.89 -19.36 28.79
CA ARG A 170 5.64 -20.20 29.95
C ARG A 170 5.40 -19.26 31.12
N MET A 171 4.13 -19.04 31.44
CA MET A 171 3.75 -18.51 32.73
C MET A 171 4.21 -19.53 33.78
N ALA A 172 5.14 -19.10 34.63
CA ALA A 172 5.52 -19.80 35.85
C ALA A 172 4.57 -19.38 36.97
#